data_AF-A0A1I3YSU2-F1
#
_entry.id   AF-A0A1I3YSU2-F1
#
_cell.length_a   1.000
_cell.length_b   1.000
_cell.length_c   1.000
_cell.angle_alpha   90.00
_cell.angle_beta   90.00
_cell.angle_gamma   90.00
#
_symmetry.space_group_name_H-M   'P 1'
#
loop_
_entity.id
_entity.type
_entity.pdbx_description
1 polymer ?
#
loop_
_entity_poly.entity_id
_entity_poly.type
_entity_poly.pdbx_seq_one_letter_code
_entity_poly.pdbx_strand_id
1 'polypeptide(L)'
;MAMQAPAILAPVTGSRLRVGPRALLLTATFLAAGAVLATYDGSAKASVEADLARVLQFMAALKLAFAACALGVSWWRLGRPAEGWRGIAYVAGPPLSVAGGLMMLSLAHPGLAAIGVHAGLAAVIAAALTDKAFFAGRRRA
;
A
#
# COMPACT_ATOMS: atom_id res chain seq x y z
N MET A 1 45.85 -38.28 -30.42
CA MET A 1 45.35 -38.31 -29.03
C MET A 1 44.70 -36.96 -28.77
N ALA A 2 43.40 -36.82 -29.07
CA ALA A 2 42.68 -35.55 -28.99
C ALA A 2 42.06 -35.40 -27.59
N MET A 3 42.50 -34.40 -26.83
CA MET A 3 41.92 -34.05 -25.53
C MET A 3 40.56 -33.38 -25.75
N GLN A 4 39.48 -34.12 -25.47
CA GLN A 4 38.14 -33.52 -25.32
C GLN A 4 38.10 -32.72 -24.01
N ALA A 5 38.07 -31.40 -24.12
CA ALA A 5 37.81 -30.52 -22.98
C ALA A 5 36.32 -30.68 -22.56
N PRO A 6 36.01 -30.81 -21.26
CA PRO A 6 34.64 -30.95 -20.80
C PRO A 6 33.88 -29.65 -21.04
N ALA A 7 32.69 -29.77 -21.65
CA ALA A 7 31.74 -28.67 -21.80
C ALA A 7 31.36 -28.15 -20.41
N ILE A 8 31.86 -26.98 -20.04
CA ILE A 8 31.44 -26.27 -18.84
C ILE A 8 29.98 -25.88 -19.05
N LEU A 9 29.07 -26.60 -18.36
CA LEU A 9 27.65 -26.26 -18.28
C LEU A 9 27.54 -24.83 -17.75
N ALA A 10 27.11 -23.91 -18.62
CA ALA A 10 26.85 -22.54 -18.22
C ALA A 10 25.81 -22.52 -17.09
N PRO A 11 26.00 -21.69 -16.04
CA PRO A 11 25.03 -21.60 -14.97
C PRO A 11 23.71 -21.10 -15.55
N VAL A 12 22.62 -21.83 -15.30
CA VAL A 12 21.25 -21.38 -15.58
C VAL A 12 21.04 -20.11 -14.77
N THR A 13 21.17 -18.95 -15.41
CA THR A 13 20.84 -17.65 -14.83
C THR A 13 19.33 -17.62 -14.65
N GLY A 14 18.87 -18.03 -13.46
CA GLY A 14 17.47 -17.95 -13.08
C GLY A 14 16.95 -16.53 -13.33
N SER A 15 15.96 -16.41 -14.21
CA SER A 15 15.33 -15.13 -14.49
C SER A 15 14.66 -14.65 -13.21
N ARG A 16 15.20 -13.61 -12.58
CA ARG A 16 14.50 -12.96 -11.47
C ARG A 16 13.21 -12.37 -12.02
N LEU A 17 12.06 -12.86 -11.54
CA LEU A 17 10.76 -12.26 -11.79
C LEU A 17 10.83 -10.77 -11.44
N ARG A 18 10.81 -9.90 -12.45
CA ARG A 18 10.75 -8.45 -12.25
C ARG A 18 9.29 -8.10 -11.95
N VAL A 19 8.93 -8.06 -10.67
CA VAL A 19 7.63 -7.56 -10.24
C VAL A 19 7.60 -6.05 -10.48
N GLY A 20 6.70 -5.60 -11.36
CA GLY A 20 6.52 -4.18 -11.62
C GLY A 20 5.98 -3.44 -10.39
N PRO A 21 6.23 -2.12 -10.25
CA PRO A 21 5.84 -1.35 -9.06
C PRO A 21 4.33 -1.35 -8.79
N ARG A 22 3.50 -1.41 -9.85
CA ARG A 22 2.04 -1.56 -9.73
C ARG A 22 1.61 -2.90 -9.15
N ALA A 23 2.25 -3.99 -9.58
CA ALA A 23 1.99 -5.31 -9.03
C ALA A 23 2.41 -5.36 -7.56
N LEU A 24 3.58 -4.80 -7.23
CA LEU A 24 4.05 -4.71 -5.85
C LEU A 24 3.08 -3.92 -4.96
N LEU A 25 2.58 -2.77 -5.43
CA LEU A 25 1.56 -1.97 -4.74
C LEU A 25 0.31 -2.82 -4.43
N LEU A 26 -0.28 -3.47 -5.45
CA LEU A 26 -1.48 -4.28 -5.24
C LEU A 26 -1.23 -5.46 -4.31
N THR A 27 -0.15 -6.21 -4.53
CA THR A 27 0.21 -7.35 -3.67
C THR A 27 0.38 -6.90 -2.22
N ALA A 28 1.08 -5.78 -1.98
CA ALA A 28 1.25 -5.22 -0.65
C ALA A 28 -0.10 -4.79 -0.03
N THR A 29 -0.98 -4.13 -0.81
CA THR A 29 -2.30 -3.72 -0.32
C THR A 29 -3.18 -4.92 0.01
N PHE A 30 -3.25 -5.93 -0.86
CA PHE A 30 -4.03 -7.14 -0.62
C PHE A 30 -3.48 -7.94 0.56
N LEU A 31 -2.15 -8.06 0.69
CA LEU A 31 -1.54 -8.75 1.82
C LEU A 31 -1.83 -8.03 3.14
N ALA A 32 -1.70 -6.70 3.17
CA ALA A 32 -1.97 -5.91 4.37
C ALA A 32 -3.47 -5.97 4.76
N ALA A 33 -4.37 -5.86 3.78
CA ALA A 33 -5.80 -6.02 4.02
C ALA A 33 -6.15 -7.43 4.50
N GLY A 34 -5.61 -8.46 3.84
CA GLY A 34 -5.82 -9.87 4.21
C GLY A 34 -5.30 -10.18 5.60
N ALA A 35 -4.14 -9.65 6.00
CA ALA A 35 -3.60 -9.81 7.34
C ALA A 35 -4.54 -9.24 8.42
N VAL A 36 -5.06 -8.02 8.22
CA VAL A 36 -6.02 -7.40 9.15
C VAL A 36 -7.31 -8.20 9.25
N LEU A 37 -7.83 -8.67 8.11
CA LEU A 37 -9.06 -9.47 8.08
C LEU A 37 -8.88 -10.85 8.70
N ALA A 38 -7.70 -11.48 8.55
CA ALA A 38 -7.39 -12.77 9.16
C ALA A 38 -7.32 -12.71 10.69
N THR A 39 -7.05 -11.53 11.26
CA THR A 39 -7.01 -11.30 12.72
C THR A 39 -8.26 -10.60 13.25
N TYR A 40 -9.31 -10.43 12.42
CA TYR A 40 -10.50 -9.69 12.82
C TYR A 40 -11.34 -10.48 13.82
N ASP A 41 -11.51 -9.91 15.02
CA ASP A 41 -12.39 -10.45 16.06
C ASP A 41 -13.61 -9.52 16.25
N GLY A 42 -14.80 -10.03 15.93
CA GLY A 42 -16.06 -9.29 16.02
C GLY A 42 -16.57 -9.10 17.45
N SER A 43 -16.02 -9.83 18.43
CA SER A 43 -16.45 -9.81 19.83
C SER A 43 -15.98 -8.57 20.59
N ALA A 44 -14.92 -7.90 20.11
CA ALA A 44 -14.30 -6.72 20.73
C ALA A 44 -15.20 -5.45 20.76
N LYS A 45 -16.39 -5.49 20.15
CA LYS A 45 -17.37 -4.39 20.15
C LYS A 45 -18.12 -4.21 21.48
N ALA A 46 -17.92 -5.09 22.45
CA ALA A 46 -18.75 -5.19 23.64
C ALA A 46 -18.69 -3.97 24.59
N SER A 47 -17.74 -3.04 24.42
CA SER A 47 -17.52 -1.93 25.37
C SER A 47 -17.93 -0.55 24.88
N VAL A 48 -18.53 -0.41 23.70
CA VAL A 48 -18.90 0.90 23.10
C VAL A 48 -20.40 0.94 22.82
N GLU A 49 -21.07 2.03 23.20
CA GLU A 49 -22.48 2.24 22.87
C GLU A 49 -22.72 2.12 21.36
N ALA A 50 -23.84 1.49 20.98
CA ALA A 50 -24.13 1.14 19.59
C ALA A 50 -24.12 2.34 18.65
N ASP A 51 -24.64 3.50 19.08
CA ASP A 51 -24.67 4.70 18.27
C ASP A 51 -23.29 5.35 18.12
N LEU A 52 -22.48 5.37 19.18
CA LEU A 52 -21.09 5.83 19.09
C LEU A 52 -20.27 4.91 18.16
N ALA A 53 -20.45 3.59 18.28
CA ALA A 53 -19.78 2.63 17.41
C ALA A 53 -20.14 2.85 15.92
N ARG A 54 -21.40 3.14 15.61
CA ARG A 54 -21.86 3.47 14.24
C ARG A 54 -21.19 4.74 13.70
N VAL A 55 -21.12 5.80 14.51
CA VAL A 55 -20.46 7.06 14.11
C VAL A 55 -18.97 6.83 13.86
N LEU A 56 -18.28 6.09 14.75
CA LEU A 56 -16.87 5.78 14.59
C LEU A 56 -16.61 4.90 13.35
N GLN A 57 -17.48 3.93 13.07
CA GLN A 57 -17.40 3.11 11.86
C GLN A 57 -17.65 3.94 10.59
N PHE A 58 -18.58 4.88 10.61
CA PHE A 58 -18.80 5.81 9.51
C PHE A 58 -17.56 6.68 9.25
N MET A 59 -16.97 7.25 10.31
CA MET A 59 -15.72 8.02 10.21
C MET A 59 -14.54 7.18 9.72
N ALA A 60 -14.48 5.90 10.11
CA ALA A 60 -13.49 4.95 9.63
C ALA A 60 -13.70 4.61 8.15
N ALA A 61 -14.95 4.43 7.71
CA ALA A 61 -15.29 4.22 6.31
C ALA A 61 -14.87 5.42 5.43
N LEU A 62 -15.05 6.65 5.91
CA LEU A 62 -14.54 7.85 5.22
C LEU A 62 -13.01 7.84 5.10
N LYS A 63 -12.30 7.43 6.15
CA LYS A 63 -10.82 7.26 6.11
C LYS A 63 -10.42 6.20 5.09
N LEU A 64 -11.17 5.10 5.01
CA LEU A 64 -10.93 4.06 4.02
C LEU A 64 -11.15 4.56 2.58
N ALA A 65 -12.14 5.45 2.37
CA ALA A 65 -12.32 6.11 1.08
C ALA A 65 -11.09 6.98 0.70
N PHE A 66 -10.51 7.71 1.65
CA PHE A 66 -9.24 8.42 1.41
C PHE A 66 -8.07 7.48 1.11
N ALA A 67 -7.98 6.34 1.79
CA ALA A 67 -6.99 5.31 1.50
C ALA A 67 -7.17 4.74 0.07
N ALA A 68 -8.41 4.53 -0.38
CA ALA A 68 -8.72 4.11 -1.75
C ALA A 68 -8.31 5.18 -2.78
N CYS A 69 -8.56 6.46 -2.50
CA CYS A 69 -8.05 7.57 -3.33
C CYS A 69 -6.53 7.56 -3.41
N ALA A 70 -5.83 7.37 -2.27
CA ALA A 70 -4.37 7.29 -2.23
C ALA A 70 -3.84 6.09 -3.04
N LEU A 71 -4.52 4.95 -2.98
CA LEU A 71 -4.23 3.77 -3.81
C LEU A 71 -4.39 4.10 -5.30
N GLY A 72 -5.50 4.72 -5.70
CA GLY A 72 -5.76 5.11 -7.09
C GLY A 72 -4.72 6.11 -7.63
N VAL A 73 -4.38 7.12 -6.83
CA VAL A 73 -3.32 8.10 -7.16
C VAL A 73 -1.97 7.41 -7.32
N SER A 74 -1.61 6.53 -6.39
CA SER A 74 -0.34 5.81 -6.43
C SER A 74 -0.28 4.84 -7.61
N TRP A 75 -1.37 4.13 -7.90
CA TRP A 75 -1.50 3.25 -9.07
C TRP A 75 -1.30 4.01 -10.38
N TRP A 76 -1.98 5.15 -10.53
CA TRP A 76 -1.81 6.04 -11.67
C TRP A 76 -0.35 6.50 -11.79
N ARG A 77 0.22 7.00 -10.70
CA ARG A 77 1.56 7.59 -10.68
C ARG A 77 2.68 6.58 -10.96
N LEU A 78 2.58 5.36 -10.43
CA LEU A 78 3.54 4.27 -10.65
C LEU A 78 3.50 3.70 -12.07
N GLY A 79 2.61 4.18 -12.94
CA GLY A 79 2.69 3.93 -14.38
C GLY A 79 3.87 4.62 -15.07
N ARG A 80 4.56 5.49 -14.35
CA ARG A 80 5.77 6.19 -14.78
C ARG A 80 6.87 5.97 -13.73
N PRO A 81 8.15 5.97 -14.11
CA PRO A 81 9.23 5.84 -13.13
C PRO A 81 9.10 6.91 -12.03
N ALA A 82 9.22 6.47 -10.78
CA ALA A 82 9.24 7.33 -9.60
C ALA A 82 10.59 7.10 -8.91
N GLU A 83 11.36 8.16 -8.72
CA GLU A 83 12.73 8.06 -8.22
C GLU A 83 12.80 8.19 -6.70
N GLY A 84 13.80 7.51 -6.12
CA GLY A 84 14.15 7.59 -4.71
C GLY A 84 13.00 7.19 -3.78
N TRP A 85 12.87 7.95 -2.68
CA TRP A 85 11.92 7.66 -1.61
C TRP A 85 10.45 7.76 -2.03
N ARG A 86 10.15 8.48 -3.13
CA ARG A 86 8.77 8.65 -3.62
C ARG A 86 8.17 7.36 -4.13
N GLY A 87 8.97 6.54 -4.81
CA GLY A 87 8.54 5.21 -5.26
C GLY A 87 8.14 4.33 -4.09
N ILE A 88 8.95 4.35 -3.01
CA ILE A 88 8.65 3.65 -1.76
C ILE A 88 7.36 4.18 -1.14
N ALA A 89 7.19 5.50 -1.04
CA ALA A 89 6.00 6.12 -0.47
C ALA A 89 4.71 5.77 -1.24
N TYR A 90 4.76 5.76 -2.58
CA TYR A 90 3.61 5.35 -3.41
C TYR A 90 3.29 3.86 -3.31
N VAL A 91 4.27 3.00 -3.01
CA VAL A 91 4.05 1.57 -2.83
C VAL A 91 3.59 1.25 -1.41
N ALA A 92 4.19 1.84 -0.38
CA ALA A 92 3.96 1.50 1.03
C ALA A 92 2.83 2.30 1.68
N GLY A 93 2.60 3.53 1.23
CA GLY A 93 1.58 4.43 1.80
C GLY A 93 0.16 3.88 1.70
N PRO A 94 -0.32 3.46 0.51
CA PRO A 94 -1.68 2.93 0.39
C PRO A 94 -1.93 1.64 1.21
N PRO A 95 -1.06 0.60 1.20
CA PRO A 95 -1.22 -0.56 2.08
C PRO A 95 -1.33 -0.19 3.57
N LEU A 96 -0.47 0.72 4.06
CA LEU A 96 -0.53 1.20 5.45
C LEU A 96 -1.86 1.87 5.76
N SER A 97 -2.33 2.73 4.85
CA SER A 97 -3.56 3.48 5.06
C SER A 97 -4.80 2.59 4.99
N VAL A 98 -4.83 1.62 4.07
CA VAL A 98 -5.90 0.61 3.95
C VAL A 98 -5.93 -0.29 5.19
N ALA A 99 -4.78 -0.82 5.62
CA ALA A 99 -4.71 -1.66 6.81
C ALA A 99 -5.16 -0.90 8.07
N GLY A 100 -4.69 0.34 8.24
CA GLY A 100 -5.14 1.21 9.32
C GLY A 100 -6.65 1.44 9.27
N GLY A 101 -7.21 1.76 8.10
CA GLY A 101 -8.65 2.01 7.92
C GLY A 101 -9.51 0.78 8.21
N LEU A 102 -9.10 -0.40 7.75
CA LEU A 102 -9.77 -1.67 8.03
C LEU A 102 -9.70 -2.01 9.52
N MET A 103 -8.55 -1.83 10.16
CA MET A 103 -8.41 -2.07 11.60
C MET A 103 -9.28 -1.10 12.40
N MET A 104 -9.46 0.13 11.93
CA MET A 104 -10.33 1.13 12.56
C MET A 104 -11.81 0.72 12.55
N LEU A 105 -12.27 -0.06 11.56
CA LEU A 105 -13.63 -0.60 11.54
C LEU A 105 -13.90 -1.63 12.66
N SER A 106 -12.84 -2.31 13.13
CA SER A 106 -12.94 -3.24 14.27
C SER A 106 -13.06 -2.55 15.62
N LEU A 107 -12.63 -1.27 15.71
CA LEU A 107 -12.50 -0.49 16.95
C LEU A 107 -11.55 -1.10 18.01
N ALA A 108 -10.84 -2.19 17.71
CA ALA A 108 -9.98 -2.89 18.67
C ALA A 108 -8.70 -2.12 19.04
N HIS A 109 -8.05 -1.49 18.06
CA HIS A 109 -6.77 -0.80 18.24
C HIS A 109 -6.77 0.61 17.61
N PRO A 110 -7.53 1.57 18.19
CA PRO A 110 -7.75 2.87 17.56
C PRO A 110 -6.46 3.69 17.35
N GLY A 111 -5.50 3.60 18.28
CA GLY A 111 -4.21 4.29 18.17
C GLY A 111 -3.36 3.80 17.00
N LEU A 112 -3.16 2.48 16.90
CA LEU A 112 -2.41 1.87 15.78
C LEU A 112 -3.14 2.09 14.44
N ALA A 113 -4.47 2.03 14.44
CA ALA A 113 -5.29 2.24 13.25
C ALA A 113 -5.11 3.68 12.73
N ALA A 114 -5.18 4.67 13.62
CA ALA A 114 -4.96 6.07 13.28
C ALA A 114 -3.55 6.30 12.72
N ILE A 115 -2.50 5.74 13.37
CA ILE A 115 -1.12 5.85 12.88
C ILE A 115 -1.02 5.27 11.46
N GLY A 116 -1.55 4.08 11.22
CA GLY A 116 -1.54 3.44 9.90
C GLY A 116 -2.22 4.30 8.82
N VAL A 117 -3.44 4.79 9.11
CA VAL A 117 -4.18 5.67 8.20
C VAL A 117 -3.39 6.93 7.88
N HIS A 118 -2.98 7.67 8.92
CA HIS A 118 -2.42 9.01 8.76
C HIS A 118 -0.99 8.97 8.24
N ALA A 119 -0.13 8.08 8.74
CA ALA A 119 1.24 7.94 8.23
C ALA A 119 1.25 7.48 6.78
N GLY A 120 0.37 6.52 6.41
CA GLY A 120 0.24 6.07 5.03
C GLY A 120 -0.21 7.20 4.09
N LEU A 121 -1.22 7.96 4.48
CA LEU A 121 -1.73 9.08 3.68
C LEU A 121 -0.71 10.23 3.60
N ALA A 122 -0.07 10.58 4.72
CA ALA A 122 0.96 11.62 4.77
C ALA A 122 2.15 11.28 3.86
N ALA A 123 2.58 10.02 3.81
CA ALA A 123 3.65 9.59 2.91
C ALA A 123 3.28 9.80 1.43
N VAL A 124 2.06 9.43 1.02
CA VAL A 124 1.58 9.63 -0.36
C VAL A 124 1.47 11.12 -0.70
N ILE A 125 0.94 11.93 0.21
CA ILE A 125 0.81 13.38 0.02
C ILE A 125 2.20 14.02 -0.09
N ALA A 126 3.13 13.70 0.81
CA ALA A 126 4.50 14.22 0.78
C ALA A 126 5.22 13.84 -0.51
N ALA A 127 5.04 12.60 -0.98
CA ALA A 127 5.59 12.15 -2.26
C ALA A 127 4.99 12.97 -3.41
N ALA A 128 3.66 13.11 -3.47
CA ALA A 128 2.98 13.88 -4.50
C ALA A 128 3.37 15.36 -4.55
N LEU A 129 3.50 16.01 -3.40
CA LEU A 129 3.87 17.42 -3.32
C LEU A 129 5.32 17.67 -3.75
N THR A 130 6.21 16.72 -3.53
CA THR A 130 7.62 16.86 -3.94
C THR A 130 7.90 16.36 -5.35
N ASP A 131 7.00 15.59 -5.93
CA ASP A 131 7.18 14.98 -7.26
C ASP A 131 6.87 15.96 -8.40
N LYS A 132 7.91 16.46 -9.07
CA LYS A 132 7.78 17.35 -10.23
C LYS A 132 7.00 16.69 -11.39
N ALA A 133 7.14 15.38 -11.58
CA ALA A 133 6.47 14.65 -12.64
C ALA A 133 4.97 14.44 -12.35
N PHE A 134 4.54 14.62 -11.09
CA PHE A 134 3.13 14.54 -10.71
C PHE A 134 2.29 15.63 -11.38
N PHE A 135 2.86 16.83 -11.56
CA PHE A 135 2.18 17.98 -12.17
C PHE A 135 2.54 18.22 -13.65
N ALA A 136 3.49 17.47 -14.21
CA ALA A 136 4.02 17.74 -15.55
C ALA A 136 2.96 17.69 -16.67
N GLY A 137 1.90 16.91 -16.52
CA GLY A 137 0.78 16.85 -17.47
C GLY A 137 -0.13 18.08 -17.50
N ARG A 138 -0.12 18.91 -16.45
CA ARG A 138 -0.95 20.14 -16.35
C ARG A 138 -0.31 21.38 -16.99
N ARG A 139 0.98 21.35 -17.33
CA ARG A 139 1.68 22.51 -17.91
C ARG A 139 1.65 22.55 -19.44
N ARG A 140 0.99 21.59 -20.09
CA ARG A 140 0.88 21.48 -21.56
C ARG A 140 -0.56 21.60 -22.08
N ALA A 141 -1.51 21.95 -21.21
CA ALA A 141 -2.90 22.27 -21.53
C ALA A 141 -3.15 23.73 -21.14
#